data_AF-A0A6G9CKK5-F1
#
_entry.id   AF-A0A6G9CKK5-F1
#
_cell.length_a   1.000
_cell.length_b   1.000
_cell.length_c   1.000
_cell.angle_alpha   90.00
_cell.angle_beta   90.00
_cell.angle_gamma   90.00
#
_symmetry.space_group_name_H-M   'P 1'
#
loop_
_entity.id
_entity.type
_entity.pdbx_description
1 polymer ?
#
loop_
_entity_poly.entity_id
_entity_poly.type
_entity_poly.pdbx_seq_one_letter_code
_entity_poly.pdbx_strand_id
1 'polypeptide(L)'
;MMSISIKPGPEEKVLIGVALDVLSTYTTTPDECYFCMWTGWGSAVGDDVPRFEIPNRDYWLFRGTLADYADWSVENSARWPWGSSPDPAFIWPADHAWCITNDVDPHFAIIAAPEEAIIRIVADSRIDAVLDDPDIVPPYWH
;
A
#
# COMPACT_ATOMS: atom_id res chain seq x y z
N MET A 1 17.17 4.41 5.35
CA MET A 1 15.81 4.03 4.99
C MET A 1 15.09 3.82 6.30
N MET A 2 14.16 4.71 6.63
CA MET A 2 13.33 4.60 7.83
C MET A 2 12.00 3.96 7.43
N SER A 3 11.32 3.33 8.37
CA SER A 3 9.99 2.78 8.13
C SER A 3 9.00 3.30 9.16
N ILE A 4 7.69 3.26 8.85
CA ILE A 4 6.64 3.62 9.81
C ILE A 4 5.52 2.58 9.82
N SER A 5 4.87 2.40 10.97
CA SER A 5 3.71 1.53 11.15
C SER A 5 2.42 2.35 11.33
N ILE A 6 1.36 2.01 10.60
CA ILE A 6 0.03 2.67 10.67
C ILE A 6 -0.94 1.81 11.50
N LYS A 7 -1.56 2.34 12.56
CA LYS A 7 -2.57 1.61 13.39
C LYS A 7 -4.01 1.77 12.89
N PRO A 8 -4.92 0.81 13.14
CA PRO A 8 -6.27 0.85 12.56
C PRO A 8 -7.20 1.88 13.22
N GLY A 9 -7.98 2.55 12.36
CA GLY A 9 -9.06 3.51 12.63
C GLY A 9 -9.51 4.15 11.30
N PRO A 10 -10.76 4.65 11.18
CA PRO A 10 -11.54 4.55 9.92
C PRO A 10 -11.20 3.37 8.98
N GLU A 11 -11.77 3.33 7.77
CA GLU A 11 -11.43 2.29 6.78
C GLU A 11 -9.94 2.45 6.37
N GLU A 12 -9.15 1.38 6.50
CA GLU A 12 -7.70 1.31 6.23
C GLU A 12 -7.27 1.99 4.92
N LYS A 13 -8.05 1.79 3.86
CA LYS A 13 -7.95 2.48 2.57
C LYS A 13 -7.78 4.00 2.69
N VAL A 14 -8.47 4.63 3.63
CA VAL A 14 -8.40 6.08 3.90
C VAL A 14 -7.04 6.47 4.47
N LEU A 15 -6.51 5.70 5.42
CA LEU A 15 -5.21 5.98 6.03
C LEU A 15 -4.08 5.84 5.00
N ILE A 16 -4.12 4.78 4.19
CA ILE A 16 -3.20 4.64 3.06
C ILE A 16 -3.35 5.81 2.08
N GLY A 17 -4.58 6.25 1.79
CA GLY A 17 -4.83 7.42 0.96
C GLY A 17 -4.17 8.70 1.49
N VAL A 18 -4.18 8.92 2.81
CA VAL A 18 -3.47 10.05 3.45
C VAL A 18 -1.96 9.92 3.27
N ALA A 19 -1.39 8.73 3.45
CA ALA A 19 0.03 8.50 3.24
C ALA A 19 0.43 8.73 1.77
N LEU A 20 -0.37 8.25 0.82
CA LEU A 20 -0.12 8.42 -0.61
C LEU A 20 -0.20 9.90 -1.04
N ASP A 21 -1.09 10.70 -0.43
CA ASP A 21 -1.15 12.16 -0.65
C ASP A 21 0.21 12.82 -0.33
N VAL A 22 0.82 12.45 0.81
CA VAL A 22 2.15 12.93 1.18
C VAL A 22 3.22 12.40 0.20
N LEU A 23 3.25 11.09 -0.03
CA LEU A 23 4.26 10.40 -0.85
C LEU A 23 4.23 10.80 -2.33
N SER A 24 3.08 11.27 -2.84
CA SER A 24 2.93 11.79 -4.20
C SER A 24 3.94 12.89 -4.53
N THR A 25 4.34 13.69 -3.54
CA THR A 25 5.30 14.79 -3.70
C THR A 25 6.77 14.35 -3.65
N TYR A 26 7.02 13.08 -3.33
CA TYR A 26 8.36 12.49 -3.19
C TYR A 26 8.66 11.45 -4.27
N THR A 27 7.96 11.50 -5.40
CA THR A 27 8.26 10.70 -6.60
C THR A 27 8.25 11.59 -7.84
N THR A 28 9.06 11.21 -8.82
CA THR A 28 9.12 11.77 -10.16
C THR A 28 8.20 11.04 -11.15
N THR A 29 7.63 9.90 -10.75
CA THR A 29 6.78 9.04 -11.60
C THR A 29 5.42 8.73 -10.95
N PRO A 30 4.62 9.74 -10.53
CA PRO A 30 3.30 9.49 -9.94
C PRO A 30 2.30 8.88 -10.93
N ASP A 31 2.53 9.03 -12.24
CA ASP A 31 1.70 8.46 -13.30
C ASP A 31 2.09 7.01 -13.64
N GLU A 32 3.11 6.46 -12.98
CA GLU A 32 3.57 5.09 -13.16
C GLU A 32 3.84 4.44 -11.80
N CYS A 33 2.79 3.88 -11.22
CA CYS A 33 2.79 3.12 -9.99
C CYS A 33 2.42 1.66 -10.23
N TYR A 34 2.86 0.83 -9.31
CA TYR A 34 2.61 -0.59 -9.27
C TYR A 34 1.83 -0.92 -8.00
N PHE A 35 0.87 -1.83 -8.13
CA PHE A 35 0.00 -2.28 -7.05
C PHE A 35 -0.03 -3.81 -7.05
N CYS A 36 0.07 -4.41 -5.86
CA CYS A 36 0.02 -5.86 -5.72
C CYS A 36 -1.25 -6.29 -5.01
N MET A 37 -1.96 -7.29 -5.53
CA MET A 37 -3.12 -7.88 -4.85
C MET A 37 -2.89 -9.35 -4.63
N TRP A 38 -3.11 -9.83 -3.41
CA TRP A 38 -2.90 -11.23 -3.07
C TRP A 38 -3.85 -12.14 -3.84
N THR A 39 -3.31 -13.19 -4.47
CA THR A 39 -4.09 -14.11 -5.31
C THR A 39 -5.10 -14.95 -4.52
N GLY A 40 -4.90 -15.07 -3.21
CA GLY A 40 -5.75 -15.86 -2.31
C GLY A 40 -7.05 -15.20 -1.85
N TRP A 41 -7.30 -13.93 -2.18
CA TRP A 41 -8.51 -13.19 -1.73
C TRP A 41 -9.84 -13.72 -2.32
N GLY A 42 -9.78 -14.52 -3.39
CA GLY A 42 -10.95 -15.17 -3.98
C GLY A 42 -11.59 -14.43 -5.17
N SER A 43 -11.14 -13.22 -5.49
CA SER A 43 -11.55 -12.49 -6.70
C SER A 43 -10.66 -12.84 -7.88
N ALA A 44 -11.24 -13.37 -8.96
CA ALA A 44 -10.48 -13.73 -10.14
C ALA A 44 -10.25 -12.50 -11.04
N VAL A 45 -8.98 -12.13 -11.22
CA VAL A 45 -8.57 -10.97 -12.03
C VAL A 45 -8.33 -11.34 -13.50
N GLY A 46 -8.24 -12.64 -13.81
CA GLY A 46 -7.89 -13.17 -15.13
C GLY A 46 -6.47 -13.74 -15.17
N ASP A 47 -6.20 -14.62 -16.14
CA ASP A 47 -4.88 -15.27 -16.33
C ASP A 47 -3.90 -14.42 -17.15
N ASP A 48 -4.38 -13.36 -17.75
CA ASP A 48 -3.63 -12.38 -18.54
C ASP A 48 -2.97 -11.28 -17.69
N VAL A 49 -3.34 -11.16 -16.42
CA VAL A 49 -2.71 -10.22 -15.49
C VAL A 49 -1.37 -10.77 -15.00
N PRO A 50 -0.26 -10.02 -15.14
CA PRO A 50 1.04 -10.44 -14.64
C PRO A 50 0.99 -10.82 -13.15
N ARG A 51 1.73 -11.87 -12.78
CA ARG A 51 1.84 -12.35 -11.40
C ARG A 51 3.28 -12.54 -11.01
N PHE A 52 3.58 -12.44 -9.73
CA PHE A 52 4.87 -12.80 -9.17
C PHE A 52 4.72 -13.43 -7.79
N GLU A 53 5.66 -14.29 -7.47
CA GLU A 53 5.70 -15.03 -6.22
C GLU A 53 6.82 -14.51 -5.32
N ILE A 54 6.51 -14.32 -4.04
CA ILE A 54 7.47 -14.23 -2.96
C ILE A 54 7.28 -15.47 -2.06
N PRO A 55 8.23 -15.79 -1.16
CA PRO A 55 8.06 -16.96 -0.29
C PRO A 55 6.70 -16.96 0.43
N ASN A 56 5.88 -17.99 0.15
CA ASN A 56 4.55 -18.22 0.72
C ASN A 56 3.41 -17.27 0.26
N ARG A 57 3.63 -16.41 -0.73
CA ARG A 57 2.60 -15.49 -1.26
C ARG A 57 2.74 -15.28 -2.78
N ASP A 58 1.62 -15.25 -3.48
CA ASP A 58 1.53 -14.93 -4.90
C ASP A 58 0.63 -13.69 -5.08
N TYR A 59 1.02 -12.81 -5.99
CA TYR A 59 0.35 -11.52 -6.19
C TYR A 59 0.08 -11.26 -7.66
N TRP A 60 -1.11 -10.74 -7.96
CA TRP A 60 -1.35 -10.02 -9.21
C TRP A 60 -0.66 -8.66 -9.15
N LEU A 61 0.02 -8.31 -10.24
CA LEU A 61 0.68 -7.02 -10.40
C LEU A 61 -0.12 -6.14 -11.35
N PHE A 62 -0.60 -5.02 -10.82
CA PHE A 62 -1.28 -3.98 -11.58
C PHE A 62 -0.32 -2.81 -11.81
N ARG A 63 -0.51 -2.11 -12.92
CA ARG A 63 0.17 -0.86 -13.24
C ARG A 63 -0.88 0.22 -13.49
N GLY A 64 -0.70 1.38 -12.90
CA GLY A 64 -1.61 2.52 -13.05
C GLY A 64 -0.96 3.81 -12.58
N THR A 65 -1.75 4.87 -12.48
CA THR A 65 -1.35 6.12 -11.82
C THR A 65 -1.57 6.01 -10.32
N LEU A 66 -0.91 6.85 -9.53
CA LEU A 66 -1.16 6.96 -8.11
C LEU A 66 -2.62 7.34 -7.80
N ALA A 67 -3.25 8.13 -8.67
CA ALA A 67 -4.64 8.56 -8.52
C ALA A 67 -5.63 7.40 -8.65
N ASP A 68 -5.28 6.33 -9.39
CA ASP A 68 -6.15 5.16 -9.58
C ASP A 68 -6.44 4.42 -8.26
N TYR A 69 -5.59 4.62 -7.24
CA TYR A 69 -5.83 4.09 -5.89
C TYR A 69 -7.18 4.55 -5.29
N ALA A 70 -7.66 5.74 -5.67
CA ALA A 70 -8.95 6.23 -5.21
C ALA A 70 -10.11 5.31 -5.63
N ASP A 71 -10.00 4.71 -6.81
CA ASP A 71 -10.98 3.79 -7.40
C ASP A 71 -10.74 2.32 -7.02
N TRP A 72 -9.70 2.01 -6.24
CA TRP A 72 -9.44 0.65 -5.78
C TRP A 72 -10.64 0.07 -5.01
N SER A 73 -11.08 -1.14 -5.37
CA SER A 73 -12.20 -1.85 -4.74
C SER A 73 -13.55 -1.10 -4.67
N VAL A 74 -13.78 -0.04 -5.46
CA VAL A 74 -15.06 0.70 -5.41
C VAL A 74 -16.22 -0.13 -5.98
N GLU A 75 -17.45 0.08 -5.46
CA GLU A 75 -18.69 -0.52 -5.97
C GLU A 75 -19.13 0.10 -7.33
N ASN A 76 -18.20 0.21 -8.28
CA ASN A 76 -18.48 0.64 -9.64
C ASN A 76 -17.62 -0.19 -10.59
N SER A 77 -18.23 -1.17 -11.25
CA SER A 77 -17.53 -2.10 -12.15
C SER A 77 -16.92 -1.45 -13.39
N ALA A 78 -17.31 -0.22 -13.74
CA ALA A 78 -16.66 0.54 -14.80
C ALA A 78 -15.31 1.13 -14.36
N ARG A 79 -15.10 1.32 -13.06
CA ARG A 79 -13.84 1.82 -12.46
C ARG A 79 -13.03 0.70 -11.81
N TRP A 80 -13.70 -0.33 -11.29
CA TRP A 80 -13.10 -1.49 -10.66
C TRP A 80 -13.81 -2.79 -11.08
N PRO A 81 -13.38 -3.45 -12.18
CA PRO A 81 -14.10 -4.59 -12.76
C PRO A 81 -13.92 -5.91 -12.00
N TRP A 82 -13.07 -5.94 -10.97
CA TRP A 82 -12.64 -7.17 -10.29
C TRP A 82 -13.47 -7.54 -9.05
N GLY A 83 -14.55 -6.82 -8.77
CA GLY A 83 -15.42 -7.07 -7.62
C GLY A 83 -14.77 -6.67 -6.30
N SER A 84 -15.16 -7.29 -5.18
CA SER A 84 -14.53 -6.99 -3.89
C SER A 84 -13.07 -7.45 -3.88
N SER A 85 -12.16 -6.60 -3.43
CA SER A 85 -10.72 -6.88 -3.35
C SER A 85 -10.17 -6.41 -2.00
N PRO A 86 -9.05 -6.98 -1.51
CA PRO A 86 -8.37 -6.41 -0.36
C PRO A 86 -7.68 -5.12 -0.80
N ASP A 87 -7.24 -4.30 0.17
CA ASP A 87 -6.31 -3.22 -0.14
C ASP A 87 -5.01 -3.79 -0.77
N PRO A 88 -4.30 -3.01 -1.61
CA PRO A 88 -3.06 -3.48 -2.24
C PRO A 88 -2.03 -3.87 -1.18
N ALA A 89 -1.49 -5.08 -1.31
CA ALA A 89 -0.43 -5.59 -0.45
C ALA A 89 0.88 -4.82 -0.60
N PHE A 90 1.11 -4.24 -1.77
CA PHE A 90 2.26 -3.39 -2.04
C PHE A 90 1.85 -2.25 -2.96
N ILE A 91 2.46 -1.08 -2.75
CA ILE A 91 2.33 0.10 -3.63
C ILE A 91 3.71 0.74 -3.79
N TRP A 92 4.16 1.01 -5.01
CA TRP A 92 5.38 1.78 -5.27
C TRP A 92 5.38 2.47 -6.64
N PRO A 93 6.08 3.60 -6.81
CA PRO A 93 6.29 4.26 -8.10
C PRO A 93 7.46 3.65 -8.88
N ALA A 94 7.49 3.84 -10.20
CA ALA A 94 8.53 3.30 -11.09
C ALA A 94 9.96 3.79 -10.78
N ASP A 95 10.10 4.97 -10.17
CA ASP A 95 11.40 5.47 -9.69
C ASP A 95 11.84 4.89 -8.34
N HIS A 96 11.03 4.00 -7.73
CA HIS A 96 11.27 3.35 -6.44
C HIS A 96 11.57 4.31 -5.29
N ALA A 97 11.08 5.55 -5.37
CA ALA A 97 11.36 6.56 -4.35
C ALA A 97 10.78 6.19 -2.97
N TRP A 98 9.71 5.40 -2.94
CA TRP A 98 9.07 4.90 -1.72
C TRP A 98 8.34 3.57 -1.99
N CYS A 99 7.97 2.85 -0.93
CA CYS A 99 7.13 1.66 -1.01
C CYS A 99 6.23 1.57 0.22
N ILE A 100 4.96 1.22 0.02
CA ILE A 100 4.04 0.80 1.08
C ILE A 100 3.89 -0.71 1.00
N THR A 101 3.94 -1.39 2.14
CA THR A 101 3.57 -2.81 2.27
C THR A 101 2.42 -2.93 3.26
N ASN A 102 1.32 -3.54 2.85
CA ASN A 102 0.09 -3.65 3.63
C ASN A 102 -0.42 -5.09 3.58
N ASP A 103 0.13 -5.96 4.42
CA ASP A 103 -0.25 -7.37 4.38
C ASP A 103 -1.63 -7.59 5.05
N VAL A 104 -2.33 -8.63 4.62
CA VAL A 104 -3.70 -8.94 5.09
C VAL A 104 -3.74 -9.48 6.52
N ASP A 105 -2.60 -9.92 7.06
CA ASP A 105 -2.48 -10.59 8.35
C ASP A 105 -2.11 -9.63 9.53
N PRO A 106 -1.20 -8.65 9.39
CA PRO A 106 -0.91 -7.66 10.43
C PRO A 106 -1.88 -6.47 10.35
N HIS A 107 -2.29 -5.94 11.51
CA HIS A 107 -3.12 -4.72 11.60
C HIS A 107 -2.37 -3.42 11.26
N PHE A 108 -1.28 -3.48 10.49
CA PHE A 108 -0.48 -2.31 10.18
C PHE A 108 0.14 -2.38 8.79
N ALA A 109 0.21 -1.21 8.15
CA ALA A 109 1.01 -1.00 6.97
C ALA A 109 2.41 -0.51 7.35
N ILE A 110 3.42 -0.91 6.57
CA ILE A 110 4.79 -0.39 6.65
C ILE A 110 5.03 0.53 5.46
N ILE A 111 5.65 1.70 5.69
CA ILE A 111 6.05 2.62 4.63
C ILE A 111 7.55 2.82 4.69
N ALA A 112 8.26 2.52 3.60
CA ALA A 112 9.65 2.89 3.42
C ALA A 112 9.76 4.07 2.43
N ALA A 113 10.33 5.18 2.87
CA ALA A 113 10.37 6.42 2.09
C ALA A 113 11.59 7.30 2.48
N PRO A 114 11.84 8.44 1.80
CA PRO A 114 12.84 9.41 2.22
C PRO A 114 12.52 9.97 3.61
N GLU A 115 13.54 10.39 4.35
CA GLU A 115 13.41 10.86 5.73
C GLU A 115 12.42 12.03 5.85
N GLU A 116 12.44 12.96 4.91
CA GLU A 116 11.54 14.11 4.89
C GLU A 116 10.07 13.71 4.70
N ALA A 117 9.81 12.67 3.92
CA ALA A 117 8.46 12.13 3.75
C ALA A 117 7.97 11.48 5.06
N ILE A 118 8.85 10.72 5.71
CA ILE A 118 8.56 10.02 6.96
C ILE A 118 8.26 11.00 8.09
N ILE A 119 9.08 12.04 8.25
CA ILE A 119 8.84 13.11 9.23
C ILE A 119 7.46 13.74 9.00
N ARG A 120 7.09 13.96 7.74
CA ARG A 120 5.81 14.56 7.37
C ARG A 120 4.63 13.64 7.66
N ILE A 121 4.74 12.33 7.42
CA ILE A 121 3.67 11.38 7.70
C ILE A 121 3.50 11.21 9.23
N VAL A 122 4.59 11.08 9.98
CA VAL A 122 4.53 10.96 11.46
C VAL A 122 3.94 12.22 12.12
N ALA A 123 4.15 13.39 11.53
CA ALA A 123 3.59 14.65 12.02
C ALA A 123 2.11 14.88 11.61
N ASP A 124 1.55 14.08 10.71
CA ASP A 124 0.19 14.26 10.20
C ASP A 124 -0.84 13.65 11.16
N SER A 125 -1.66 14.48 11.81
CA SER A 125 -2.65 14.03 12.78
C SER A 125 -3.82 13.23 12.20
N ARG A 126 -3.92 13.12 10.87
CA ARG A 126 -4.92 12.28 10.19
C ARG A 126 -4.55 10.79 10.20
N ILE A 127 -3.30 10.45 10.51
CA ILE A 127 -2.78 9.08 10.51
C ILE A 127 -2.05 8.78 11.82
N ASP A 128 -2.33 7.62 12.43
CA ASP A 128 -1.57 7.14 13.60
C ASP A 128 -0.34 6.39 13.10
N ALA A 129 0.74 7.13 12.90
CA ALA A 129 2.01 6.62 12.40
C ALA A 129 3.12 6.73 13.47
N VAL A 130 3.90 5.66 13.61
CA VAL A 130 5.09 5.64 14.46
C VAL A 130 6.31 5.26 13.65
N LEU A 131 7.47 5.83 14.00
CA LEU A 131 8.75 5.34 13.47
C LEU A 131 8.94 3.89 13.89
N ASP A 132 9.32 3.09 12.92
CA ASP A 132 9.75 1.72 13.10
C ASP A 132 11.29 1.69 13.14
N ASP A 133 11.80 0.99 14.14
CA ASP A 133 13.22 0.72 14.28
C ASP A 133 13.47 -0.68 13.75
N PRO A 134 14.21 -0.84 12.63
CA PRO A 134 14.42 -2.14 12.01
C PRO A 134 15.20 -3.13 12.90
N ASP A 135 15.88 -2.63 13.94
CA ASP A 135 16.58 -3.46 14.92
C ASP A 135 15.67 -3.91 16.07
N ILE A 136 14.43 -3.44 16.11
CA ILE A 136 13.43 -3.77 17.13
C ILE A 136 12.29 -4.54 16.48
N VAL A 137 12.18 -5.83 16.84
CA VAL A 137 11.05 -6.65 16.41
C VAL A 137 9.75 -6.08 16.99
N PRO A 138 8.72 -5.77 16.17
CA PRO A 138 7.43 -5.29 16.67
C PRO A 138 6.81 -6.29 17.66
N PRO A 139 6.11 -5.83 18.70
CA PRO A 139 5.44 -6.73 19.63
C PRO A 139 4.36 -7.55 18.92
N TYR A 140 4.44 -8.88 19.01
CA TYR A 140 3.38 -9.78 18.55
C TYR A 140 2.17 -9.66 19.49
N TRP A 141 0.97 -9.53 18.92
CA TRP A 141 -0.27 -9.70 19.67
C TRP A 141 -0.57 -11.20 19.80
N HIS A 142 -0.77 -11.68 21.03
CA HIS A 142 -1.16 -13.06 21.36
C HIS A 142 -2.68 -13.26 21.24
#